data_AF-A0A7R9J9Y2-F1
#
_entry.id   AF-A0A7R9J9Y2-F1
#
_cell.length_a   1.000
_cell.length_b   1.000
_cell.length_c   1.000
_cell.angle_alpha   90.00
_cell.angle_beta   90.00
_cell.angle_gamma   90.00
#
_symmetry.space_group_name_H-M   'P 1'
#
loop_
_entity.id
_entity.type
_entity.pdbx_description
1 polymer ?
#
loop_
_entity_poly.entity_id
_entity_poly.type
_entity_poly.pdbx_seq_one_letter_code
_entity_poly.pdbx_strand_id
1 'polypeptide(L)'
;MGQFPMRERPIPFEFSIVVFAGDVTPIEIMCHLPAVCEEKDLPYCYIPSRKDLGTAMGVKRGSLMVLIREHGEYKELYDEVKESIKELPPPE
;
A
#
# COMPACT_ATOMS: atom_id res chain seq x y z
N MET A 1 -2.04 31.26 -0.18
CA MET A 1 -1.63 30.38 0.95
C MET A 1 -2.64 29.25 1.05
N GLY A 2 -2.39 28.01 0.65
CA GLY A 2 -1.52 27.51 -0.40
C GLY A 2 -2.38 27.00 -1.56
N GLN A 3 -1.90 27.16 -2.79
CA GLN A 3 -2.54 26.55 -3.96
C GLN A 3 -2.48 25.03 -3.75
N PHE A 4 -3.63 24.38 -3.57
CA PHE A 4 -3.73 22.95 -3.79
C PHE A 4 -3.25 22.70 -5.23
N PRO A 5 -2.14 21.97 -5.45
CA PRO A 5 -1.65 21.75 -6.79
C PRO A 5 -2.73 21.05 -7.62
N MET A 6 -2.82 21.47 -8.88
CA MET A 6 -3.77 21.00 -9.88
C MET A 6 -3.97 19.49 -9.77
N ARG A 7 -5.21 19.09 -9.46
CA ARG A 7 -5.89 17.84 -9.80
C ARG A 7 -5.03 16.94 -10.71
N GLU A 8 -4.14 16.17 -10.09
CA GLU A 8 -3.38 15.14 -10.78
C GLU A 8 -4.40 14.21 -11.45
N ARG A 9 -4.19 13.90 -12.73
CA ARG A 9 -5.02 12.90 -13.42
C ARG A 9 -5.06 11.65 -12.53
N PRO A 10 -6.20 10.93 -12.42
CA PRO A 10 -6.24 9.71 -11.65
C PRO A 10 -5.15 8.78 -12.17
N ILE A 11 -4.11 8.59 -11.37
CA ILE A 11 -3.00 7.70 -11.67
C ILE A 11 -3.63 6.31 -11.81
N PRO A 12 -3.44 5.60 -12.94
CA PRO A 12 -3.94 4.24 -13.09
C PRO A 12 -3.50 3.39 -11.89
N PHE A 13 -4.40 2.54 -11.38
CA PHE A 13 -4.10 1.72 -10.20
C PHE A 13 -2.84 0.86 -10.38
N GLU A 14 -2.50 0.50 -11.63
CA GLU A 14 -1.30 -0.23 -12.07
C GLU A 14 0.04 0.35 -11.54
N PHE A 15 0.07 1.62 -11.13
CA PHE A 15 1.24 2.27 -10.55
C PHE A 15 1.18 2.40 -9.03
N SER A 16 0.51 1.47 -8.34
CA SER A 16 0.35 1.52 -6.87
C SER A 16 0.90 0.27 -6.18
N ILE A 17 1.43 0.44 -4.98
CA ILE A 17 1.83 -0.63 -4.06
C ILE A 17 0.78 -0.74 -2.97
N VAL A 18 0.41 -1.97 -2.60
CA VAL A 18 -0.50 -2.23 -1.48
C VAL A 18 0.28 -2.81 -0.30
N VAL A 19 0.07 -2.25 0.89
CA VAL A 19 0.65 -2.78 2.13
C VAL A 19 -0.46 -3.21 3.06
N PHE A 20 -0.47 -4.47 3.47
CA PHE A 20 -1.45 -5.06 4.39
C PHE A 20 -0.89 -5.20 5.80
N ALA A 21 -1.76 -5.10 6.81
CA ALA A 21 -1.44 -5.48 8.17
C ALA A 21 -1.75 -6.96 8.43
N GLY A 22 -0.84 -7.66 9.12
CA GLY A 22 -0.97 -9.07 9.49
C GLY A 22 -1.72 -9.34 10.79
N ASP A 23 -1.87 -8.34 11.67
CA ASP A 23 -2.60 -8.44 12.96
C ASP A 23 -4.10 -8.12 12.83
N VAL A 24 -4.68 -8.34 11.64
CA VAL A 24 -6.08 -8.05 11.36
C VAL A 24 -6.99 -9.12 11.96
N THR A 25 -7.95 -8.67 12.75
CA THR A 25 -9.03 -9.51 13.28
C THR A 25 -10.32 -8.70 13.30
N PRO A 26 -11.43 -9.22 12.75
CA PRO A 26 -11.57 -10.50 12.02
C PRO A 26 -10.94 -10.48 10.61
N ILE A 27 -10.41 -11.62 10.14
CA ILE A 27 -9.66 -11.74 8.86
C ILE A 27 -10.55 -11.59 7.63
N GLU A 28 -11.84 -11.88 7.77
CA GLU A 28 -12.88 -11.78 6.75
C GLU A 28 -12.99 -10.36 6.17
N ILE A 29 -12.51 -9.36 6.90
CA ILE A 29 -12.48 -7.96 6.46
C ILE A 29 -11.48 -7.75 5.32
N MET A 30 -10.40 -8.53 5.24
CA MET A 30 -9.32 -8.31 4.25
C MET A 30 -9.01 -9.50 3.35
N CYS A 31 -9.53 -10.70 3.63
CA CYS A 31 -9.14 -11.94 2.92
C CYS A 31 -9.37 -11.90 1.39
N HIS A 32 -10.28 -11.05 0.91
CA HIS A 32 -10.56 -10.88 -0.51
C HIS A 32 -9.60 -9.90 -1.22
N LEU A 33 -8.89 -9.06 -0.47
CA LEU A 33 -8.08 -7.98 -1.03
C LEU A 33 -6.79 -8.45 -1.73
N PRO A 34 -6.05 -9.47 -1.23
CA PRO A 34 -4.89 -10.01 -1.95
C PRO A 34 -5.26 -10.56 -3.32
N ALA A 35 -6.38 -11.30 -3.42
CA ALA A 35 -6.88 -11.80 -4.70
C ALA A 35 -7.20 -10.67 -5.69
N VAL A 36 -7.78 -9.56 -5.21
CA VAL A 36 -8.00 -8.36 -6.03
C VAL A 36 -6.67 -7.74 -6.49
N CYS A 37 -5.62 -7.80 -5.68
CA CYS A 37 -4.30 -7.31 -6.08
C CYS A 37 -3.70 -8.20 -7.19
N GLU A 38 -3.84 -9.52 -7.08
CA GLU A 38 -3.40 -10.49 -8.09
C GLU A 38 -4.14 -10.32 -9.42
N GLU A 39 -5.47 -10.16 -9.40
CA GLU A 39 -6.28 -9.89 -10.60
C GLU A 39 -5.92 -8.58 -11.31
N LYS A 40 -5.28 -7.65 -10.61
CA LYS A 40 -4.92 -6.32 -11.09
C LYS A 40 -3.41 -6.13 -11.26
N ASP A 41 -2.62 -7.19 -11.10
CA ASP A 41 -1.15 -7.15 -11.14
C ASP A 41 -0.55 -6.07 -10.21
N LEU A 42 -1.18 -5.84 -9.05
CA LEU A 42 -0.72 -4.88 -8.06
C LEU A 42 0.31 -5.55 -7.13
N PRO A 43 1.53 -5.01 -7.03
CA PRO A 43 2.50 -5.49 -6.05
C PRO A 43 1.98 -5.22 -4.63
N TYR A 44 2.04 -6.23 -3.78
CA TYR A 44 1.60 -6.11 -2.40
C TYR A 44 2.51 -6.84 -1.42
N CYS A 45 2.53 -6.38 -0.17
CA CYS A 45 3.24 -7.05 0.92
C CYS A 45 2.47 -6.95 2.24
N TYR A 46 2.94 -7.68 3.25
CA TYR A 46 2.39 -7.67 4.61
C TYR A 46 3.39 -7.11 5.59
N ILE A 47 2.89 -6.35 6.57
CA ILE A 47 3.65 -5.99 7.77
C ILE A 47 2.97 -6.55 9.01
N PRO A 48 3.69 -6.76 10.12
CA PRO A 48 3.12 -7.40 11.30
C PRO A 48 1.97 -6.63 11.96
N SER A 49 2.02 -5.29 11.99
CA SER A 49 1.05 -4.50 12.77
C SER A 49 0.36 -3.36 12.02
N ARG A 50 -0.98 -3.32 12.14
CA ARG A 50 -1.84 -2.19 11.72
C ARG A 50 -1.51 -0.89 12.44
N LYS A 51 -0.95 -0.97 13.65
CA LYS A 51 -0.54 0.21 14.42
C LYS A 51 0.66 0.90 13.78
N ASP A 52 1.59 0.11 13.24
CA ASP A 52 2.77 0.64 12.56
C ASP A 52 2.38 1.33 11.25
N LEU A 53 1.43 0.75 10.49
CA LEU A 53 0.83 1.43 9.33
C LEU A 53 0.19 2.77 9.71
N GLY A 54 -0.62 2.79 10.77
CA GLY A 54 -1.25 4.02 11.23
C GLY A 54 -0.22 5.08 11.63
N THR A 55 0.83 4.66 12.36
CA THR A 55 1.91 5.54 12.80
C THR A 55 2.69 6.12 11.63
N ALA A 56 3.01 5.29 10.62
CA ALA A 56 3.70 5.73 9.40
C ALA A 56 2.89 6.75 8.60
N MET A 57 1.57 6.64 8.61
CA MET A 57 0.66 7.62 7.99
C MET A 57 0.40 8.87 8.85
N GLY A 58 0.93 8.94 10.07
CA GLY A 58 0.66 10.04 11.00
C GLY A 58 -0.75 10.03 11.60
N VAL A 59 -1.43 8.87 11.61
CA VAL A 59 -2.78 8.73 12.18
C VAL A 59 -2.77 7.94 13.49
N LYS A 60 -3.65 8.31 14.42
CA LYS A 60 -3.74 7.66 15.76
C LYS A 60 -4.42 6.29 15.73
N ARG A 61 -5.19 5.99 14.68
CA ARG A 61 -5.92 4.73 14.51
C ARG A 61 -5.10 3.82 13.60
N GLY A 62 -4.97 2.54 13.95
CA GLY A 62 -4.32 1.56 13.07
C GLY A 62 -5.05 1.44 11.73
N SER A 63 -4.29 1.16 10.66
CA SER A 63 -4.84 0.94 9.32
C SER A 63 -4.73 -0.53 8.94
N LEU A 64 -5.79 -1.10 8.37
CA LEU A 64 -5.74 -2.48 7.84
C LEU A 64 -4.83 -2.58 6.61
N MET A 65 -4.85 -1.56 5.76
CA MET A 65 -4.04 -1.51 4.56
C MET A 65 -3.77 -0.07 4.14
N VAL A 66 -2.78 0.11 3.27
CA VAL A 66 -2.48 1.38 2.62
C VAL A 66 -2.21 1.14 1.13
N LEU A 67 -2.76 2.01 0.30
CA LEU A 67 -2.41 2.09 -1.12
C LEU A 67 -1.45 3.26 -1.30
N ILE A 68 -0.20 2.95 -1.65
CA ILE A 68 0.83 3.94 -1.92
C ILE A 68 0.86 4.17 -3.42
N ARG A 69 0.56 5.41 -3.83
CA ARG A 69 0.65 5.81 -5.23
C ARG A 69 2.05 6.31 -5.54
N GLU A 70 2.49 6.02 -6.76
CA GLU A 70 3.68 6.63 -7.32
C GLU A 70 3.58 8.17 -7.29
N HIS A 71 4.66 8.84 -6.91
CA HIS A 71 4.75 10.30 -6.91
C HIS A 71 6.19 10.73 -7.20
N GLY A 72 6.35 11.88 -7.85
CA GLY A 72 7.66 12.37 -8.27
C GLY A 72 8.63 12.65 -7.11
N GLU A 73 8.12 13.09 -5.96
CA GLU A 73 8.95 13.46 -4.79
C GLU A 73 9.71 12.28 -4.17
N TYR A 74 9.23 11.05 -4.35
CA TYR A 74 9.81 9.86 -3.72
C TYR A 74 9.95 8.69 -4.71
N LYS A 75 10.06 9.00 -6.01
CA LYS A 75 10.06 8.01 -7.09
C LYS A 75 11.16 6.97 -6.97
N GLU A 76 12.38 7.38 -6.63
CA GLU A 76 13.52 6.45 -6.46
C GLU A 76 13.27 5.42 -5.35
N LEU A 77 12.83 5.89 -4.17
CA LEU A 77 12.46 5.03 -3.04
C LEU A 77 11.26 4.13 -3.37
N TYR A 78 10.30 4.66 -4.13
CA TYR A 78 9.12 3.91 -4.54
C TYR A 78 9.50 2.73 -5.45
N ASP A 79 10.38 2.94 -6.42
CA ASP A 79 10.83 1.90 -7.34
C ASP A 79 11.67 0.84 -6.63
N GLU A 80 12.55 1.23 -5.69
CA GLU A 80 13.31 0.29 -4.84
C GLU A 80 12.39 -0.64 -4.03
N VAL A 81 11.37 -0.07 -3.38
CA VAL A 81 10.38 -0.85 -2.62
C VAL A 81 9.56 -1.74 -3.55
N LYS A 82 9.17 -1.24 -4.73
CA LYS A 82 8.41 -2.00 -5.72
C LYS A 82 9.19 -3.23 -6.21
N GLU A 83 10.48 -3.10 -6.44
CA GLU A 83 11.35 -4.21 -6.83
C GLU A 83 11.51 -5.21 -5.67
N SER A 84 11.79 -4.72 -4.47
CA SER A 84 11.94 -5.56 -3.27
C SER A 84 10.69 -6.41 -3.00
N ILE A 85 9.49 -5.86 -3.20
CA ILE A 85 8.22 -6.59 -2.99
C ILE A 85 8.06 -7.75 -3.97
N LYS A 86 8.54 -7.62 -5.22
CA LYS A 86 8.45 -8.70 -6.21
C LYS A 86 9.36 -9.88 -5.89
N GLU A 87 10.40 -9.66 -5.10
CA GLU A 87 11.33 -10.71 -4.65
C GLU A 87 10.82 -11.46 -3.41
N LEU A 88 9.78 -10.94 -2.74
CA LEU A 88 9.22 -11.59 -1.56
C LEU A 88 8.52 -12.90 -1.95
N PRO A 89 8.67 -13.96 -1.13
CA PRO A 89 7.89 -15.17 -1.32
C PRO A 89 6.39 -14.84 -1.15
N PRO A 90 5.50 -15.63 -1.80
CA PRO A 90 4.08 -15.52 -1.52
C PRO A 90 3.83 -15.67 -0.02
N PRO A 91 2.90 -14.91 0.56
CA PRO A 91 2.57 -15.03 1.98
C PRO A 91 2.11 -16.45 2.31
N GLU A 92 2.72 -17.08 3.32
CA GLU A 92 2.29 -18.38 3.87
C GLU A 92 1.05 -18.28 4.77
#